data_AF-A0A2N5H7L8-F1
#
_entry.id   AF-A0A2N5H7L8-F1
#
_cell.length_a   1.000
_cell.length_b   1.000
_cell.length_c   1.000
_cell.angle_alpha   90.00
_cell.angle_beta   90.00
_cell.angle_gamma   90.00
#
_symmetry.space_group_name_H-M   'P 1'
#
loop_
_entity.id
_entity.type
_entity.pdbx_description
1 polymer ?
#
loop_
_entity_poly.entity_id
_entity_poly.type
_entity_poly.pdbx_seq_one_letter_code
_entity_poly.pdbx_strand_id
1 'polypeptide(L)'
;MALKKKKTTSNPSRKLITAVAPKNAISEQYRTIRTNIQYSSVDEEVRAIMVTSSGPSEGKSTTAANLAVTFSQLGKKVLLVDADLRKPTVHHTFQVNNIFGFTTVLTKQATLEKTVIKTEEDDLYILTCGPIPPNPAELLSSKSMEQFIIDAKEMFDYVIFDTPPLLAVADPQILANQCDGTILVVYSEKTEIDQAKKSKELLQNAQGKLLGVVLNHKEIKKNDYYYYYGTYGSK
;
A
#
# COMPACT_ATOMS: atom_id res chain seq x y z
N MET A 1 27.33 -22.18 -38.03
CA MET A 1 27.00 -20.87 -37.41
C MET A 1 26.12 -21.12 -36.20
N ALA A 2 26.67 -20.99 -34.99
CA ALA A 2 25.95 -21.24 -33.75
C ALA A 2 25.30 -19.94 -33.25
N LEU A 3 23.97 -19.95 -33.08
CA LEU A 3 23.18 -18.84 -32.54
C LEU A 3 23.48 -18.68 -31.05
N LYS A 4 24.15 -17.58 -30.68
CA LYS A 4 24.33 -17.15 -29.29
C LYS A 4 22.96 -16.86 -28.66
N LYS A 5 22.56 -17.66 -27.68
CA LYS A 5 21.44 -17.35 -26.77
C LYS A 5 21.72 -16.00 -26.09
N LYS A 6 20.87 -15.01 -26.36
CA LYS A 6 20.82 -13.75 -25.60
C LYS A 6 20.44 -14.10 -24.15
N LYS A 7 21.37 -13.90 -23.22
CA LYS A 7 21.04 -13.83 -21.78
C LYS A 7 20.14 -12.63 -21.58
N THR A 8 18.87 -12.87 -21.25
CA THR A 8 17.96 -11.85 -20.73
C THR A 8 18.51 -11.40 -19.38
N THR A 9 19.07 -10.20 -19.34
CA THR A 9 19.44 -9.51 -18.10
C THR A 9 18.15 -9.15 -17.37
N SER A 10 17.73 -10.02 -16.45
CA SER A 10 16.65 -9.74 -15.50
C SER A 10 17.06 -8.55 -14.63
N ASN A 11 16.40 -7.42 -14.80
CA ASN A 11 16.51 -6.26 -13.92
C ASN A 11 16.19 -6.72 -12.48
N PRO A 12 16.93 -6.30 -11.43
CA PRO A 12 16.67 -6.76 -10.07
C PRO A 12 15.25 -6.33 -9.68
N SER A 13 14.37 -7.30 -9.51
CA SER A 13 13.00 -7.09 -9.09
C SER A 13 12.97 -6.29 -7.78
N ARG A 14 11.98 -5.40 -7.64
CA ARG A 14 11.64 -4.77 -6.35
C ARG A 14 11.11 -5.87 -5.42
N LYS A 15 12.00 -6.72 -4.93
CA LYS A 15 11.70 -7.82 -4.02
C LYS A 15 11.16 -7.24 -2.72
N LEU A 16 9.94 -7.61 -2.35
CA LEU A 16 9.35 -7.22 -1.08
C LEU A 16 10.15 -7.88 0.04
N ILE A 17 10.67 -7.08 0.98
CA ILE A 17 11.58 -7.59 2.01
C ILE A 17 10.86 -8.54 2.96
N THR A 18 9.56 -8.32 3.20
CA THR A 18 8.72 -9.18 4.04
C THR A 18 8.50 -10.56 3.44
N ALA A 19 8.54 -10.68 2.11
CA ALA A 19 8.49 -11.94 1.37
C ALA A 19 9.88 -12.61 1.31
N VAL A 20 10.91 -11.85 0.92
CA VAL A 20 12.23 -12.43 0.58
C VAL A 20 13.13 -12.64 1.78
N ALA A 21 12.98 -11.84 2.83
CA ALA A 21 13.72 -12.01 4.08
C ALA A 21 12.76 -11.87 5.28
N PRO A 22 11.89 -12.86 5.53
CA PRO A 22 10.87 -12.74 6.57
C PRO A 22 11.44 -12.51 7.96
N LYS A 23 12.65 -13.00 8.26
CA LYS A 23 13.33 -12.84 9.57
C LYS A 23 14.23 -11.60 9.67
N ASN A 24 14.22 -10.72 8.66
CA ASN A 24 15.00 -9.48 8.68
C ASN A 24 14.38 -8.46 9.65
N ALA A 25 15.22 -7.65 10.29
CA ALA A 25 14.79 -6.55 11.16
C ALA A 25 13.79 -5.60 10.49
N ILE A 26 13.91 -5.33 9.18
CA ILE A 26 12.95 -4.49 8.43
C ILE A 26 11.59 -5.18 8.33
N SER A 27 11.56 -6.51 8.14
CA SER A 27 10.32 -7.28 8.12
C SER A 27 9.61 -7.26 9.48
N GLU A 28 10.37 -7.30 10.59
CA GLU A 28 9.81 -7.09 11.93
C GLU A 28 9.21 -5.69 12.10
N GLN A 29 9.79 -4.64 11.51
CA GLN A 29 9.17 -3.31 11.56
C GLN A 29 7.80 -3.29 10.88
N TYR A 30 7.64 -3.95 9.73
CA TYR A 30 6.34 -4.07 9.09
C TYR A 30 5.34 -4.92 9.91
N ARG A 31 5.81 -5.91 10.69
CA ARG A 31 4.95 -6.64 11.65
C ARG A 31 4.53 -5.77 12.82
N THR A 32 5.41 -4.91 13.32
CA THR A 32 5.08 -3.91 14.33
C THR A 32 4.03 -2.93 13.82
N ILE A 33 4.18 -2.41 12.59
CA ILE A 33 3.20 -1.53 11.95
C ILE A 33 1.84 -2.22 11.85
N ARG A 34 1.80 -3.45 11.31
CA ARG A 34 0.58 -4.27 11.23
C ARG A 34 -0.09 -4.44 12.60
N THR A 35 0.69 -4.77 13.63
CA THR A 35 0.19 -4.98 14.99
C THR A 35 -0.40 -3.69 15.57
N ASN A 36 0.25 -2.54 15.35
CA ASN A 36 -0.27 -1.24 15.79
C ASN A 36 -1.59 -0.88 15.10
N ILE A 37 -1.76 -1.24 13.82
CA ILE A 37 -3.04 -1.07 13.11
C ILE A 37 -4.14 -1.94 13.72
N GLN A 38 -3.83 -3.19 14.08
CA GLN A 38 -4.81 -4.06 14.74
C GLN A 38 -5.17 -3.56 16.16
N TYR A 39 -4.25 -2.88 16.85
CA TYR A 39 -4.55 -2.25 18.14
C TYR A 39 -5.32 -0.93 18.01
N SER A 40 -5.23 -0.22 16.89
CA SER A 40 -6.05 0.97 16.66
C SER A 40 -7.49 0.64 16.26
N SER A 41 -7.79 -0.64 16.00
CA SER A 41 -9.12 -1.14 15.61
C SER A 41 -9.91 -1.79 16.76
N VAL A 42 -9.61 -1.46 18.02
CA VAL A 42 -10.28 -2.06 19.20
C VAL A 42 -11.76 -1.66 19.26
N ASP A 43 -12.07 -0.40 18.99
CA ASP A 43 -13.45 0.12 19.06
C ASP A 43 -14.14 0.21 17.69
N GLU A 44 -13.36 0.26 16.60
CA GLU A 44 -13.85 0.39 15.23
C GLU A 44 -13.10 -0.57 14.31
N GLU A 45 -13.83 -1.31 13.48
CA GLU A 45 -13.24 -2.25 12.54
C GLU A 45 -12.48 -1.50 11.43
N VAL A 46 -11.17 -1.71 11.33
CA VAL A 46 -10.30 -1.09 10.32
C VAL A 46 -9.92 -2.13 9.28
N ARG A 47 -10.56 -2.10 8.10
CA ARG A 47 -10.34 -3.08 7.01
C ARG A 47 -9.93 -2.45 5.69
N ALA A 48 -10.50 -1.31 5.34
CA ALA A 48 -10.06 -0.48 4.22
C ALA A 48 -9.01 0.52 4.70
N ILE A 49 -7.76 0.31 4.31
CA ILE A 49 -6.61 1.10 4.76
C ILE A 49 -5.99 1.80 3.55
N MET A 50 -5.94 3.13 3.60
CA MET A 50 -5.22 3.92 2.61
C MET A 50 -3.76 4.13 3.03
N VAL A 51 -2.83 3.98 2.10
CA VAL A 51 -1.42 4.34 2.27
C VAL A 51 -1.09 5.46 1.29
N THR A 52 -0.67 6.60 1.83
CA THR A 52 -0.29 7.79 1.07
C THR A 52 1.02 8.36 1.60
N SER A 53 1.51 9.45 1.00
CA SER A 53 2.69 10.16 1.45
C SER A 53 2.55 11.66 1.28
N SER A 54 3.44 12.43 1.89
CA SER A 54 3.47 13.88 1.71
C SER A 54 3.92 14.23 0.29
N GLY A 55 5.02 13.62 -0.14
CA GLY A 55 5.65 13.86 -1.43
C GLY A 55 5.84 12.60 -2.28
N PRO A 56 6.20 12.75 -3.56
CA PRO A 56 6.59 11.63 -4.41
C PRO A 56 7.84 10.90 -3.89
N SER A 57 7.93 9.60 -4.16
CA SER A 57 9.11 8.77 -3.84
C SER A 57 9.45 8.63 -2.35
N GLU A 58 8.47 8.80 -1.45
CA GLU A 58 8.66 8.58 0.00
C GLU A 58 8.47 7.10 0.41
N GLY A 59 8.10 6.24 -0.54
CA GLY A 59 8.00 4.79 -0.36
C GLY A 59 6.61 4.26 -0.01
N LYS A 60 5.55 5.06 -0.21
CA LYS A 60 4.14 4.69 -0.06
C LYS A 60 3.79 3.31 -0.64
N SER A 61 4.13 3.07 -1.91
CA SER A 61 3.82 1.83 -2.64
C SER A 61 4.58 0.63 -2.08
N THR A 62 5.84 0.84 -1.66
CA THR A 62 6.64 -0.20 -1.00
C THR A 62 6.08 -0.54 0.37
N THR A 63 5.70 0.47 1.15
CA THR A 63 5.06 0.28 2.45
C THR A 63 3.71 -0.44 2.32
N ALA A 64 2.87 -0.04 1.38
CA ALA A 64 1.58 -0.68 1.10
C ALA A 64 1.74 -2.17 0.76
N ALA A 65 2.66 -2.48 -0.16
CA ALA A 65 2.90 -3.87 -0.57
C ALA A 65 3.49 -4.73 0.56
N ASN A 66 4.47 -4.23 1.33
CA ASN A 66 5.02 -5.00 2.45
C ASN A 66 4.00 -5.19 3.58
N LEU A 67 3.14 -4.19 3.83
CA LEU A 67 2.04 -4.30 4.79
C LEU A 67 1.00 -5.35 4.35
N ALA A 68 0.67 -5.39 3.05
CA ALA A 68 -0.22 -6.40 2.51
C ALA A 68 0.31 -7.82 2.73
N VAL A 69 1.62 -8.03 2.47
CA VAL A 69 2.29 -9.30 2.75
C VAL A 69 2.24 -9.64 4.25
N THR A 70 2.49 -8.70 5.16
CA THR A 70 2.47 -9.04 6.60
C THR A 70 1.08 -9.38 7.12
N PHE A 71 0.00 -8.80 6.56
CA PHE A 71 -1.36 -9.23 6.86
C PHE A 71 -1.66 -10.60 6.27
N SER A 72 -1.26 -10.91 5.04
CA SER A 72 -1.50 -12.23 4.44
C SER A 72 -0.73 -13.34 5.18
N GLN A 73 0.48 -13.04 5.68
CA GLN A 73 1.23 -13.94 6.57
C GLN A 73 0.53 -14.25 7.91
N LEU A 74 -0.53 -13.52 8.30
CA LEU A 74 -1.41 -13.90 9.43
C LEU A 74 -2.57 -14.82 9.01
N GLY A 75 -2.59 -15.30 7.76
CA GLY A 75 -3.71 -16.05 7.19
C GLY A 75 -4.93 -15.18 6.92
N LYS A 76 -4.74 -13.87 6.71
CA LYS A 76 -5.81 -12.95 6.31
C LYS A 76 -5.87 -12.86 4.80
N LYS A 77 -7.08 -12.82 4.26
CA LYS A 77 -7.30 -12.59 2.84
C LYS A 77 -7.17 -11.10 2.53
N VAL A 78 -6.11 -10.70 1.84
CA VAL A 78 -5.74 -9.30 1.62
C VAL A 78 -5.84 -8.93 0.14
N LEU A 79 -6.48 -7.79 -0.14
CA LEU A 79 -6.45 -7.15 -1.45
C LEU A 79 -5.57 -5.91 -1.41
N LEU A 80 -4.52 -5.86 -2.24
CA LEU A 80 -3.74 -4.66 -2.52
C LEU A 80 -4.25 -3.99 -3.81
N VAL A 81 -4.74 -2.76 -3.70
CA VAL A 81 -5.29 -1.97 -4.80
C VAL A 81 -4.33 -0.85 -5.18
N ASP A 82 -3.98 -0.76 -6.46
CA ASP A 82 -3.24 0.38 -7.02
C ASP A 82 -4.22 1.51 -7.38
N ALA A 83 -4.47 2.39 -6.40
CA ALA A 83 -5.31 3.57 -6.55
C ALA A 83 -4.51 4.83 -6.94
N ASP A 84 -3.24 4.69 -7.33
CA ASP A 84 -2.48 5.73 -8.03
C ASP A 84 -2.85 5.74 -9.51
N LEU A 85 -4.03 6.31 -9.79
CA LEU A 85 -4.61 6.43 -11.13
C LEU A 85 -3.81 7.34 -12.08
N ARG A 86 -2.65 7.86 -11.65
CA ARG A 86 -1.80 8.77 -12.41
C ARG A 86 -0.44 8.15 -12.72
N LYS A 87 0.18 7.49 -11.74
CA LYS A 87 1.50 6.85 -11.87
C LYS A 87 1.48 5.48 -11.18
N PRO A 88 0.71 4.50 -11.71
CA PRO A 88 0.57 3.20 -11.07
C PRO A 88 1.89 2.44 -11.04
N THR A 89 2.18 1.74 -9.94
CA THR A 89 3.47 1.04 -9.75
C THR A 89 3.36 -0.38 -9.23
N VAL A 90 2.18 -0.82 -8.79
CA VAL A 90 1.98 -2.15 -8.20
C VAL A 90 2.22 -3.23 -9.25
N HIS A 91 1.70 -3.04 -10.47
CA HIS A 91 1.88 -4.00 -11.56
C HIS A 91 3.36 -4.25 -11.91
N HIS A 92 4.23 -3.23 -11.82
CA HIS A 92 5.67 -3.40 -11.98
C HIS A 92 6.33 -4.16 -10.81
N THR A 93 5.84 -3.92 -9.59
CA THR A 93 6.36 -4.57 -8.37
C THR A 93 6.12 -6.07 -8.40
N PHE A 94 4.92 -6.48 -8.83
CA PHE A 94 4.50 -7.87 -8.89
C PHE A 94 4.63 -8.52 -10.28
N GLN A 95 5.16 -7.79 -11.27
CA GLN A 95 5.41 -8.28 -12.63
C GLN A 95 4.15 -8.84 -13.33
N VAL A 96 3.03 -8.15 -13.17
CA VAL A 96 1.74 -8.52 -13.77
C VAL A 96 1.31 -7.49 -14.82
N ASN A 97 0.39 -7.90 -15.70
CA ASN A 97 -0.18 -7.01 -16.70
C ASN A 97 -1.14 -6.00 -16.06
N ASN A 98 -1.20 -4.80 -16.64
CA ASN A 98 -2.08 -3.71 -16.18
C ASN A 98 -3.19 -3.40 -17.22
N ILE A 99 -3.70 -4.42 -17.90
CA ILE A 99 -4.69 -4.28 -18.98
C ILE A 99 -6.10 -4.04 -18.42
N PHE A 100 -6.43 -4.78 -17.36
CA PHE A 100 -7.65 -4.63 -16.58
C PHE A 100 -7.28 -4.41 -15.12
N GLY A 101 -8.09 -3.66 -14.39
CA GLY A 101 -7.77 -3.34 -13.01
C GLY A 101 -8.88 -2.56 -12.32
N PHE A 102 -8.47 -1.76 -11.34
CA PHE A 102 -9.32 -0.95 -10.50
C PHE A 102 -10.25 -0.06 -11.32
N THR A 103 -9.76 0.63 -12.34
CA THR A 103 -10.57 1.50 -13.19
C THR A 103 -11.57 0.72 -14.04
N THR A 104 -11.22 -0.50 -14.47
CA THR A 104 -12.13 -1.42 -15.17
C THR A 104 -13.30 -1.82 -14.28
N VAL A 105 -13.04 -2.09 -12.99
CA VAL A 105 -14.08 -2.42 -12.01
C VAL A 105 -14.96 -1.21 -11.72
N LEU A 106 -14.36 -0.04 -11.44
CA LEU A 106 -15.11 1.18 -11.15
C LEU A 106 -15.98 1.65 -12.33
N THR A 107 -15.56 1.38 -13.55
CA THR A 107 -16.34 1.66 -14.77
C THR A 107 -17.30 0.53 -15.17
N LYS A 108 -17.42 -0.51 -14.33
CA LYS A 108 -18.33 -1.67 -14.50
C LYS A 108 -18.09 -2.47 -15.78
N GLN A 109 -16.87 -2.42 -16.32
CA GLN A 109 -16.47 -3.20 -17.49
C GLN A 109 -16.15 -4.67 -17.13
N ALA A 110 -15.78 -4.93 -15.88
CA ALA A 110 -15.56 -6.26 -15.32
C ALA A 110 -15.90 -6.28 -13.82
N THR A 111 -16.13 -7.47 -13.27
CA THR A 111 -16.37 -7.66 -11.83
C THR A 111 -15.05 -7.74 -11.06
N LEU A 112 -15.09 -7.50 -9.74
CA LEU A 112 -13.91 -7.56 -8.88
C LEU A 112 -13.25 -8.94 -8.93
N GLU A 113 -14.04 -10.00 -8.79
CA GLU A 113 -13.61 -11.41 -8.76
C GLU A 113 -12.82 -11.81 -10.01
N LYS A 114 -13.21 -11.28 -11.17
CA LYS A 114 -12.57 -11.59 -12.45
C LYS A 114 -11.32 -10.76 -12.73
N THR A 115 -11.12 -9.69 -11.97
CA THR A 115 -10.04 -8.71 -12.23
C THR A 115 -8.90 -8.82 -11.22
N VAL A 116 -9.16 -9.37 -10.02
CA VAL A 116 -8.11 -9.60 -9.03
C VAL A 116 -7.13 -10.69 -9.50
N ILE A 117 -5.85 -10.48 -9.19
CA ILE A 117 -4.76 -11.39 -9.53
C ILE A 117 -4.23 -11.98 -8.21
N LYS A 118 -4.24 -13.31 -8.09
CA LYS A 118 -3.59 -13.99 -6.96
C LYS A 118 -2.07 -13.92 -7.13
N THR A 119 -1.35 -13.65 -6.04
CA THR A 119 0.12 -13.59 -6.04
C THR A 119 0.76 -14.92 -5.67
N GLU A 120 2.10 -14.98 -5.67
CA GLU A 120 2.85 -16.11 -5.11
C GLU A 120 2.72 -16.21 -3.58
N GLU A 121 2.41 -15.10 -2.90
CA GLU A 121 2.10 -15.11 -1.47
C GLU A 121 0.66 -15.59 -1.26
N ASP A 122 0.48 -16.55 -0.35
CA ASP A 122 -0.83 -17.08 -0.01
C ASP A 122 -1.73 -15.99 0.57
N ASP A 123 -3.02 -16.06 0.22
CA ASP A 123 -4.05 -15.11 0.63
C ASP A 123 -3.79 -13.63 0.27
N LEU A 124 -2.80 -13.34 -0.57
CA LEU A 124 -2.55 -12.02 -1.12
C LEU A 124 -3.03 -11.93 -2.57
N TYR A 125 -3.86 -10.91 -2.81
CA TYR A 125 -4.45 -10.59 -4.10
C TYR A 125 -4.13 -9.15 -4.48
N ILE A 126 -4.04 -8.89 -5.78
CA ILE A 126 -3.75 -7.57 -6.32
C ILE A 126 -4.84 -7.15 -7.28
N LEU A 127 -5.23 -5.90 -7.17
CA LEU A 127 -5.95 -5.19 -8.21
C LEU A 127 -5.07 -4.05 -8.71
N THR A 128 -4.49 -4.21 -9.90
CA THR A 128 -3.68 -3.15 -10.52
C THR A 128 -4.59 -1.98 -10.92
N CYS A 129 -4.02 -0.84 -11.32
CA CYS A 129 -4.81 0.34 -11.67
C CYS A 129 -5.77 0.08 -12.85
N GLY A 130 -5.33 -0.69 -13.84
CA GLY A 130 -5.96 -0.78 -15.16
C GLY A 130 -5.60 0.42 -16.03
N PRO A 131 -6.37 0.67 -17.11
CA PRO A 131 -6.19 1.83 -17.97
C PRO A 131 -6.31 3.14 -17.17
N ILE A 132 -5.41 4.09 -17.44
CA ILE A 132 -5.42 5.42 -16.79
C ILE A 132 -6.69 6.16 -17.24
N PRO A 133 -7.59 6.57 -16.33
CA PRO A 133 -8.81 7.26 -16.69
C PRO A 133 -8.51 8.74 -16.99
N PRO A 134 -9.32 9.41 -17.84
CA PRO A 134 -9.17 10.83 -18.09
C PRO A 134 -9.54 11.71 -16.87
N ASN A 135 -10.36 11.17 -15.96
CA ASN A 135 -10.97 11.87 -14.83
C ASN A 135 -10.85 11.09 -13.49
N PRO A 136 -9.63 10.96 -12.92
CA PRO A 136 -9.40 10.17 -11.70
C PRO A 136 -10.24 10.59 -10.48
N ALA A 137 -10.35 11.89 -10.22
CA ALA A 137 -10.99 12.42 -9.02
C ALA A 137 -12.49 12.13 -9.00
N GLU A 138 -13.17 12.31 -10.14
CA GLU A 138 -14.59 12.02 -10.32
C GLU A 138 -14.88 10.52 -10.21
N LEU A 139 -13.96 9.68 -10.69
CA LEU A 139 -14.11 8.24 -10.56
C LEU A 139 -14.01 7.80 -9.09
N LEU A 140 -13.07 8.36 -8.33
CA LEU A 140 -12.87 8.08 -6.91
C LEU A 140 -13.98 8.64 -6.01
N SER A 141 -14.67 9.71 -6.41
CA SER A 141 -15.81 10.27 -5.68
C SER A 141 -17.16 9.66 -6.09
N SER A 142 -17.15 8.67 -6.98
CA SER A 142 -18.37 8.08 -7.51
C SER A 142 -19.00 7.06 -6.55
N LYS A 143 -20.33 6.85 -6.68
CA LYS A 143 -21.03 5.73 -6.03
C LYS A 143 -20.45 4.35 -6.37
N SER A 144 -19.77 4.25 -7.51
CA SER A 144 -19.10 3.01 -7.92
C SER A 144 -17.92 2.72 -6.99
N MET A 145 -17.23 3.76 -6.50
CA MET A 145 -16.14 3.61 -5.53
C MET A 145 -16.66 3.19 -4.16
N GLU A 146 -17.76 3.79 -3.70
CA GLU A 146 -18.42 3.39 -2.45
C GLU A 146 -18.83 1.90 -2.50
N GLN A 147 -19.48 1.47 -3.60
CA GLN A 147 -19.87 0.08 -3.80
C GLN A 147 -18.65 -0.84 -3.88
N PHE A 148 -17.58 -0.42 -4.55
CA PHE A 148 -16.33 -1.19 -4.63
C PHE A 148 -15.77 -1.51 -3.24
N ILE A 149 -15.74 -0.55 -2.32
CA ILE A 149 -15.22 -0.78 -0.97
C ILE A 149 -16.08 -1.81 -0.24
N ILE A 150 -17.41 -1.74 -0.39
CA ILE A 150 -18.35 -2.71 0.20
C ILE A 150 -18.06 -4.12 -0.34
N ASP A 151 -18.08 -4.28 -1.67
CA ASP A 151 -17.86 -5.57 -2.34
C ASP A 151 -16.48 -6.15 -1.98
N ALA A 152 -15.44 -5.30 -1.94
CA ALA A 152 -14.11 -5.72 -1.55
C ALA A 152 -14.03 -6.16 -0.09
N LYS A 153 -14.72 -5.49 0.83
CA LYS A 153 -14.82 -5.90 2.24
C LYS A 153 -15.66 -7.18 2.41
N GLU A 154 -16.57 -7.51 1.51
CA GLU A 154 -17.24 -8.81 1.58
C GLU A 154 -16.30 -9.96 1.18
N MET A 155 -15.39 -9.70 0.24
CA MET A 155 -14.49 -10.72 -0.31
C MET A 155 -13.16 -10.88 0.41
N PHE A 156 -12.69 -9.85 1.12
CA PHE A 156 -11.34 -9.77 1.70
C PHE A 156 -11.39 -9.26 3.15
N ASP A 157 -10.55 -9.83 4.02
CA ASP A 157 -10.40 -9.36 5.39
C ASP A 157 -9.84 -7.94 5.44
N TYR A 158 -8.86 -7.62 4.57
CA TYR A 158 -8.24 -6.31 4.46
C TYR A 158 -8.16 -5.86 3.01
N VAL A 159 -8.38 -4.56 2.78
CA VAL A 159 -8.22 -3.88 1.50
C VAL A 159 -7.25 -2.72 1.69
N ILE A 160 -6.07 -2.80 1.08
CA ILE A 160 -5.01 -1.79 1.20
C ILE A 160 -4.91 -1.01 -0.10
N PHE A 161 -5.09 0.30 -0.04
CA PHE A 161 -5.01 1.19 -1.20
C PHE A 161 -3.66 1.90 -1.24
N ASP A 162 -2.87 1.67 -2.29
CA ASP A 162 -1.72 2.53 -2.64
C ASP A 162 -2.22 3.76 -3.40
N THR A 163 -1.92 4.97 -2.93
CA THR A 163 -2.50 6.22 -3.44
C THR A 163 -1.43 7.26 -3.73
N PRO A 164 -1.66 8.24 -4.62
CA PRO A 164 -0.65 9.25 -4.93
C PRO A 164 -0.34 10.14 -3.70
N PRO A 165 0.70 10.98 -3.76
CA PRO A 165 1.04 11.88 -2.65
C PRO A 165 -0.01 12.97 -2.43
N LEU A 166 -0.31 13.28 -1.16
CA LEU A 166 -1.32 14.26 -0.74
C LEU A 166 -1.06 15.68 -1.23
N LEU A 167 0.21 16.10 -1.31
CA LEU A 167 0.58 17.45 -1.75
C LEU A 167 0.64 17.58 -3.27
N ALA A 168 0.57 16.46 -4.00
CA ALA A 168 0.65 16.48 -5.45
C ALA A 168 -0.73 16.61 -6.11
N VAL A 169 -1.73 15.91 -5.57
CA VAL A 169 -3.08 15.82 -6.16
C VAL A 169 -4.15 15.58 -5.08
N ALA A 170 -5.41 15.88 -5.41
CA ALA A 170 -6.54 15.76 -4.49
C ALA A 170 -7.05 14.32 -4.30
N ASP A 171 -6.72 13.41 -5.22
CA ASP A 171 -7.19 12.02 -5.26
C ASP A 171 -7.14 11.28 -3.90
N PRO A 172 -6.05 11.35 -3.09
CA PRO A 172 -5.98 10.67 -1.80
C PRO A 172 -6.91 11.28 -0.75
N GLN A 173 -7.21 12.58 -0.84
CA GLN A 173 -8.13 13.24 0.09
C GLN A 173 -9.56 12.72 -0.10
N ILE A 174 -9.96 12.53 -1.36
CA ILE A 174 -11.27 11.97 -1.73
C ILE A 174 -11.40 10.54 -1.19
N LEU A 175 -10.33 9.73 -1.32
CA LEU A 175 -10.35 8.35 -0.85
C LEU A 175 -10.21 8.23 0.68
N ALA A 176 -9.54 9.18 1.34
CA ALA A 176 -9.32 9.17 2.78
C ALA A 176 -10.62 9.14 3.60
N ASN A 177 -11.67 9.82 3.14
CA ASN A 177 -12.99 9.84 3.80
C ASN A 177 -13.78 8.52 3.62
N GLN A 178 -13.40 7.70 2.63
CA GLN A 178 -14.10 6.46 2.32
C GLN A 178 -13.41 5.23 2.94
N CYS A 179 -12.15 5.37 3.36
CA CYS A 179 -11.39 4.32 4.02
C CYS A 179 -11.53 4.40 5.55
N ASP A 180 -11.43 3.24 6.21
CA ASP A 180 -11.53 3.15 7.67
C ASP A 180 -10.30 3.76 8.36
N GLY A 181 -9.18 3.89 7.63
CA GLY A 181 -8.00 4.52 8.15
C GLY A 181 -6.93 4.82 7.11
N THR A 182 -6.07 5.77 7.43
CA THR A 182 -4.98 6.25 6.59
C THR A 182 -3.64 6.11 7.30
N ILE A 183 -2.64 5.65 6.57
CA ILE A 183 -1.22 5.65 6.97
C ILE A 183 -0.50 6.69 6.14
N LEU A 184 0.12 7.66 6.80
CA LEU A 184 0.97 8.65 6.16
C LEU A 184 2.43 8.18 6.17
N VAL A 185 3.02 7.98 5.00
CA VAL A 185 4.45 7.68 4.86
C VAL A 185 5.22 8.98 4.68
N VAL A 186 6.28 9.16 5.46
CA VAL A 186 7.20 10.31 5.35
C VAL A 186 8.64 9.81 5.23
N TYR A 187 9.47 10.52 4.48
CA TYR A 187 10.88 10.18 4.27
C TYR A 187 11.74 10.83 5.37
N SER A 188 12.46 9.99 6.12
CA SER A 188 13.37 10.41 7.20
C SER A 188 14.46 11.36 6.70
N GLU A 189 14.62 12.49 7.38
CA GLU A 189 15.65 13.51 7.07
C GLU A 189 15.50 14.19 5.69
N LYS A 190 14.40 13.93 4.97
CA LYS A 190 14.12 14.54 3.65
C LYS A 190 12.78 15.27 3.59
N THR A 191 11.73 14.69 4.16
CA THR A 191 10.42 15.36 4.20
C THR A 191 10.48 16.50 5.21
N GLU A 192 10.18 17.71 4.76
CA GLU A 192 10.11 18.88 5.64
C GLU A 192 8.93 18.73 6.62
N ILE A 193 9.14 19.17 7.87
CA ILE A 193 8.11 19.08 8.93
C ILE A 193 6.81 19.77 8.50
N ASP A 194 6.90 20.91 7.81
CA ASP A 194 5.71 21.66 7.38
C ASP A 194 4.95 20.94 6.26
N GLN A 195 5.64 20.20 5.38
CA GLN A 195 4.99 19.35 4.38
C GLN A 195 4.24 18.19 5.04
N ALA A 196 4.84 17.56 6.05
CA ALA A 196 4.19 16.50 6.82
C ALA A 196 2.96 17.03 7.59
N LYS A 197 3.09 18.19 8.25
CA LYS A 197 1.97 18.87 8.93
C LYS A 197 0.87 19.24 7.94
N LYS A 198 1.20 19.78 6.78
CA LYS A 198 0.21 20.14 5.76
C LYS A 198 -0.52 18.91 5.24
N SER A 199 0.19 17.80 5.04
CA SER A 199 -0.41 16.52 4.65
C SER A 199 -1.41 16.02 5.68
N LYS A 200 -1.06 16.09 6.98
CA LYS A 200 -1.99 15.78 8.07
C LYS A 200 -3.22 16.68 8.04
N GLU A 201 -3.04 17.99 7.87
CA GLU A 201 -4.14 18.96 7.80
C GLU A 201 -5.10 18.64 6.64
N LEU A 202 -4.56 18.28 5.46
CA LEU A 202 -5.37 17.89 4.31
C LEU A 202 -6.20 16.64 4.58
N LEU A 203 -5.64 15.63 5.26
CA LEU A 203 -6.39 14.45 5.68
C LEU A 203 -7.50 14.79 6.69
N GLN A 204 -7.21 15.66 7.67
CA GLN A 204 -8.19 16.10 8.67
C GLN A 204 -9.33 16.90 8.03
N ASN A 205 -9.01 17.81 7.12
CA ASN A 205 -10.01 18.61 6.38
C ASN A 205 -10.89 17.73 5.49
N ALA A 206 -10.33 16.64 4.94
CA ALA A 206 -11.06 15.63 4.19
C ALA A 206 -11.83 14.63 5.08
N GLN A 207 -11.85 14.83 6.40
CA GLN A 207 -12.48 13.92 7.38
C GLN A 207 -11.91 12.49 7.37
N GLY A 208 -10.69 12.31 6.86
CA GLY A 208 -9.98 11.03 6.88
C GLY A 208 -9.40 10.69 8.26
N LYS A 209 -9.52 9.43 8.67
CA LYS A 209 -8.95 8.93 9.93
C LYS A 209 -7.46 8.61 9.78
N LEU A 210 -6.57 9.45 10.31
CA LEU A 210 -5.13 9.17 10.34
C LEU A 210 -4.81 8.17 11.46
N LEU A 211 -4.47 6.92 11.11
CA LEU A 211 -4.08 5.88 12.06
C LEU A 211 -2.66 6.11 12.62
N GLY A 212 -1.78 6.69 11.82
CA GLY A 212 -0.40 6.93 12.22
C GLY A 212 0.51 7.31 11.06
N VAL A 213 1.80 7.44 11.39
CA VAL A 213 2.85 7.85 10.46
C VAL A 213 3.93 6.77 10.38
N VAL A 214 4.36 6.43 9.17
CA VAL A 214 5.52 5.57 8.92
C VAL A 214 6.70 6.44 8.50
N LEU A 215 7.72 6.49 9.35
CA LEU A 215 9.00 7.13 9.04
C LEU A 215 9.86 6.16 8.22
N ASN A 216 9.94 6.38 6.91
CA ASN A 216 10.66 5.52 5.98
C ASN A 216 12.09 6.03 5.72
N HIS A 217 12.98 5.17 5.23
CA HIS A 217 14.40 5.50 4.96
C HIS A 217 15.18 5.99 6.19
N LYS A 218 14.77 5.59 7.40
CA LYS A 218 15.54 5.91 8.61
C LYS A 218 16.87 5.15 8.60
N GLU A 219 17.97 5.87 8.77
CA GLU A 219 19.28 5.23 8.98
C GLU A 219 19.30 4.47 10.30
N ILE A 220 19.69 3.20 10.24
CA ILE A 220 19.81 2.36 11.44
C ILE A 220 21.18 2.62 12.07
N LYS A 221 21.22 3.34 13.20
CA LYS A 221 22.46 3.55 13.95
C LYS A 221 22.80 2.29 14.77
N LYS A 222 24.09 2.03 15.03
CA LYS A 222 24.57 0.85 15.80
C LYS A 222 23.86 0.64 17.15
N ASN A 223 23.47 1.71 17.83
CA ASN A 223 22.73 1.62 19.10
C ASN A 223 21.25 1.24 18.93
N ASP A 224 20.63 1.55 17.79
CA ASP A 224 19.26 1.12 17.52
C ASP A 224 19.21 -0.42 17.38
N TYR A 225 20.26 -1.02 16.79
CA TYR A 225 20.40 -2.49 16.71
C TYR A 225 20.39 -3.15 18.11
N TYR A 226 21.12 -2.59 19.09
CA TYR A 226 21.16 -3.14 20.45
C TYR A 226 19.82 -3.01 21.19
N TYR A 227 19.09 -1.91 20.99
CA TYR A 227 17.75 -1.75 21.57
C TYR A 227 16.71 -2.69 20.93
N TYR A 228 16.86 -3.01 19.64
CA TYR A 228 15.97 -3.93 18.93
C TYR A 228 16.24 -5.42 19.23
N TYR A 229 17.50 -5.81 19.44
CA TYR A 229 17.86 -7.20 19.76
C TYR A 229 17.96 -7.49 21.26
N GLY A 230 18.13 -6.48 22.11
CA GLY A 230 18.20 -6.65 23.58
C GLY A 230 16.91 -7.16 24.21
N THR A 231 15.76 -7.00 23.55
CA THR A 231 14.46 -7.44 24.04
C THR A 231 14.09 -8.88 23.66
N TYR A 232 14.82 -9.51 22.73
CA TYR A 232 14.56 -10.88 22.25
C TYR A 232 15.76 -11.82 22.27
N GLY A 233 16.95 -11.34 22.68
CA GLY A 233 18.16 -12.14 22.82
C GLY A 233 18.41 -12.62 24.25
N SER A 234 17.46 -13.32 24.88
CA SER A 234 17.73 -14.09 26.10
C SER A 234 16.70 -15.21 26.31
N LYS A 235 16.74 -16.22 25.44
CA LYS A 235 16.48 -17.63 25.78
C LYS A 235 17.27 -18.53 24.83
#